data_AF-A0A496ZTP6-F1
#
_entry.id   AF-A0A496ZTP6-F1
#
_cell.length_a   1.000
_cell.length_b   1.000
_cell.length_c   1.000
_cell.angle_alpha   90.00
_cell.angle_beta   90.00
_cell.angle_gamma   90.00
#
_symmetry.space_group_name_H-M   'P 1'
#
loop_
_entity.id
_entity.type
_entity.pdbx_description
1 polymer ?
#
loop_
_entity_poly.entity_id
_entity_poly.type
_entity_poly.pdbx_seq_one_letter_code
_entity_poly.pdbx_strand_id
1 'polypeptide(L)'
;MKKYNFKEKAIITTLFLFVLLSAGLFAQESVNELLAKKISLDAEDASVSFIISTMARLSDCNIVLAMGINETDTAETEEQKITIHIKEVPVEQALALVVKSVGLSYRLIGEKTFIVGDKARIEEEIGERTYIINLNYVDVDKIVAALSIMPGEAVPIAGQNAILLRANPETFAEISKKIEEIDVPQKQIEIRARLIEISVSEAEKYGIDWSKLNTLTTIFAEDPVSAAGAGLPYGYNDETGAIPHGDLSPFGELPEDQYFQKMDDLEDAFKFSRQMYAFDVTIDWLLKNNAAQLLTDTRVTALNGEEAEIHIGEIVPFVVEDNDKQIQVEREEVGIKLKVKPSVNKDGQITTKLEPEVSSVIELVGGYVPRTKVRKITSTVTVPDGKRIIVGGLLNSNIVTTINKVPFLGDLPFIGKLFQHKVNTVNNTDLIIEITPHVVTFDDMNVEYDIDERLERKLIKFKDSVESDE
;
A
#
# COMPACT_ATOMS: atom_id res chain seq x y z
N MET A 1 -6.58 -57.51 10.51
CA MET A 1 -6.26 -56.41 9.58
C MET A 1 -7.46 -56.15 8.66
N LYS A 2 -8.29 -55.15 8.99
CA LYS A 2 -9.41 -54.71 8.13
C LYS A 2 -8.87 -53.73 7.09
N LYS A 3 -8.83 -54.13 5.81
CA LYS A 3 -8.52 -53.24 4.68
C LYS A 3 -9.65 -52.22 4.55
N TYR A 4 -9.36 -50.95 4.83
CA TYR A 4 -10.29 -49.83 4.67
C TYR A 4 -10.41 -49.48 3.18
N ASN A 5 -11.64 -49.50 2.67
CA ASN A 5 -11.97 -49.33 1.25
C ASN A 5 -12.07 -47.84 0.89
N PHE A 6 -10.94 -47.22 0.52
CA PHE A 6 -10.83 -45.78 0.26
C PHE A 6 -11.61 -45.32 -0.99
N LYS A 7 -11.81 -46.22 -1.97
CA LYS A 7 -12.49 -45.88 -3.24
C LYS A 7 -14.00 -45.64 -3.08
N GLU A 8 -14.69 -46.37 -2.22
CA GLU A 8 -16.14 -46.17 -2.00
C GLU A 8 -16.44 -44.82 -1.33
N LYS A 9 -15.62 -44.42 -0.34
CA LYS A 9 -15.81 -43.11 0.31
C LYS A 9 -15.56 -41.95 -0.64
N ALA A 10 -14.54 -42.05 -1.50
CA ALA A 10 -14.23 -40.99 -2.48
C ALA A 10 -15.36 -40.80 -3.50
N ILE A 11 -16.00 -41.88 -3.97
CA ILE A 11 -17.13 -41.79 -4.90
C ILE A 11 -18.34 -41.16 -4.21
N ILE A 12 -18.62 -41.54 -2.96
CA ILE A 12 -19.74 -40.99 -2.19
C ILE A 12 -19.53 -39.51 -1.87
N THR A 13 -18.32 -39.08 -1.47
CA THR A 13 -18.05 -37.66 -1.24
C THR A 13 -18.08 -36.83 -2.51
N THR A 14 -17.61 -37.37 -3.65
CA THR A 14 -17.67 -36.64 -4.93
C THR A 14 -19.11 -36.50 -5.42
N LEU A 15 -19.94 -37.53 -5.26
CA LEU A 15 -21.38 -37.46 -5.57
C LEU A 15 -22.10 -36.47 -4.65
N PHE A 16 -21.77 -36.46 -3.36
CA PHE A 16 -22.35 -35.53 -2.38
C PHE A 16 -21.95 -34.07 -2.65
N LEU A 17 -20.70 -33.84 -3.06
CA LEU A 17 -20.20 -32.52 -3.45
C LEU A 17 -20.88 -32.03 -4.75
N PHE A 18 -21.15 -32.93 -5.70
CA PHE A 18 -21.85 -32.59 -6.95
C PHE A 18 -23.32 -32.26 -6.71
N VAL A 19 -23.98 -32.99 -5.79
CA VAL A 19 -25.37 -32.69 -5.38
C VAL A 19 -25.44 -31.33 -4.65
N LEU A 20 -24.47 -31.01 -3.79
CA LEU A 20 -24.36 -29.70 -3.13
C LEU A 20 -24.08 -28.55 -4.11
N LEU A 21 -23.23 -28.77 -5.11
CA LEU A 21 -22.96 -27.78 -6.15
C LEU A 21 -24.19 -27.54 -7.03
N SER A 22 -24.98 -28.58 -7.31
CA SER A 22 -26.24 -28.43 -8.06
C SER A 22 -27.34 -27.73 -7.25
N ALA A 23 -27.41 -27.95 -5.93
CA ALA A 23 -28.38 -27.29 -5.06
C ALA A 23 -28.12 -25.76 -4.94
N GLY A 24 -26.86 -25.34 -5.02
CA GLY A 24 -26.48 -23.92 -5.02
C GLY A 24 -26.89 -23.15 -6.29
N LEU A 25 -26.98 -23.83 -7.44
CA LEU A 25 -27.47 -23.20 -8.68
C LEU A 25 -29.00 -23.08 -8.73
N PHE A 26 -29.75 -24.00 -8.12
CA PHE A 26 -31.21 -23.99 -8.16
C PHE A 26 -31.87 -22.97 -7.20
N ALA A 27 -31.16 -22.47 -6.19
CA ALA A 27 -31.73 -21.53 -5.21
C ALA A 27 -31.77 -20.07 -5.68
N GLN A 28 -30.90 -19.68 -6.62
CA GLN A 28 -30.80 -18.29 -7.08
C GLN A 28 -31.54 -18.04 -8.41
N GLU A 29 -31.90 -19.11 -9.13
CA GLU A 29 -32.64 -19.02 -10.40
C GLU A 29 -34.17 -18.91 -10.17
N SER A 30 -34.70 -19.42 -9.06
CA SER A 30 -36.15 -19.40 -8.76
C SER A 30 -36.71 -18.05 -8.33
N VAL A 31 -35.87 -17.18 -7.75
CA VAL A 31 -36.31 -15.86 -7.25
C VAL A 31 -36.59 -14.89 -8.40
N ASN A 32 -35.78 -14.94 -9.47
CA ASN A 32 -35.98 -14.13 -10.67
C ASN A 32 -37.13 -14.63 -11.55
N GLU A 33 -37.47 -15.93 -11.51
CA GLU A 33 -38.48 -16.52 -12.39
C GLU A 33 -39.91 -16.06 -12.04
N LEU A 34 -40.20 -15.79 -10.77
CA LEU A 34 -41.50 -15.31 -10.30
C LEU A 34 -41.73 -13.82 -10.58
N LEU A 35 -40.69 -12.99 -10.46
CA LEU A 35 -40.72 -11.56 -10.80
C LEU A 35 -40.69 -11.33 -12.32
N ALA A 36 -40.09 -12.26 -13.08
CA ALA A 36 -40.07 -12.25 -14.54
C ALA A 36 -41.35 -12.80 -15.18
N LYS A 37 -42.33 -13.27 -14.37
CA LYS A 37 -43.60 -13.79 -14.89
C LYS A 37 -44.32 -12.68 -15.66
N LYS A 38 -44.43 -12.91 -16.97
CA LYS A 38 -45.04 -11.96 -17.90
C LYS A 38 -46.56 -12.03 -17.79
N ILE A 39 -47.18 -10.89 -17.62
CA ILE A 39 -48.62 -10.73 -17.60
C ILE A 39 -49.07 -9.88 -18.79
N SER A 40 -50.27 -10.19 -19.28
CA SER A 40 -50.97 -9.38 -20.26
C SER A 40 -52.31 -8.98 -19.65
N LEU A 41 -52.61 -7.68 -19.67
CA LEU A 41 -53.82 -7.11 -19.11
C LEU A 41 -54.30 -5.98 -20.01
N ASP A 42 -55.55 -6.09 -20.44
CA ASP A 42 -56.27 -5.04 -21.15
C ASP A 42 -57.45 -4.63 -20.28
N ALA A 43 -57.47 -3.36 -19.85
CA ALA A 43 -58.54 -2.79 -19.06
C ALA A 43 -58.81 -1.35 -19.50
N GLU A 44 -60.06 -1.03 -19.79
CA GLU A 44 -60.52 0.30 -20.19
C GLU A 44 -61.44 0.86 -19.11
N ASP A 45 -61.18 2.09 -18.63
CA ASP A 45 -61.96 2.77 -17.58
C ASP A 45 -62.15 1.92 -16.29
N ALA A 46 -61.12 1.15 -15.91
CA ALA A 46 -61.19 0.25 -14.78
C ALA A 46 -60.61 0.86 -13.50
N SER A 47 -61.13 0.47 -12.33
CA SER A 47 -60.60 0.97 -11.06
C SER A 47 -59.23 0.37 -10.73
N VAL A 48 -58.39 1.18 -10.07
CA VAL A 48 -57.04 0.76 -9.65
C VAL A 48 -57.09 -0.48 -8.75
N SER A 49 -58.06 -0.58 -7.85
CA SER A 49 -58.30 -1.76 -7.01
C SER A 49 -58.59 -3.02 -7.84
N PHE A 50 -59.40 -2.89 -8.89
CA PHE A 50 -59.72 -4.00 -9.80
C PHE A 50 -58.50 -4.45 -10.61
N ILE A 51 -57.72 -3.50 -11.13
CA ILE A 51 -56.50 -3.79 -11.88
C ILE A 51 -55.48 -4.49 -11.00
N ILE A 52 -55.21 -3.97 -9.81
CA ILE A 52 -54.23 -4.54 -8.88
C ILE A 52 -54.66 -5.94 -8.40
N SER A 53 -55.93 -6.14 -8.07
CA SER A 53 -56.44 -7.47 -7.67
C SER A 53 -56.40 -8.49 -8.82
N THR A 54 -56.63 -8.04 -10.06
CA THR A 54 -56.49 -8.87 -11.25
C THR A 54 -55.02 -9.22 -11.50
N MET A 55 -54.11 -8.26 -11.34
CA MET A 55 -52.66 -8.49 -11.47
C MET A 55 -52.15 -9.50 -10.43
N ALA A 56 -52.55 -9.35 -9.16
CA ALA A 56 -52.22 -10.30 -8.09
C ALA A 56 -52.64 -11.74 -8.44
N ARG A 57 -53.85 -11.88 -9.00
CA ARG A 57 -54.40 -13.18 -9.41
C ARG A 57 -53.67 -13.79 -10.61
N LEU A 58 -53.26 -12.97 -11.58
CA LEU A 58 -52.53 -13.42 -12.76
C LEU A 58 -51.07 -13.78 -12.43
N SER A 59 -50.45 -13.05 -11.50
CA SER A 59 -49.03 -13.20 -11.19
C SER A 59 -48.72 -14.21 -10.08
N ASP A 60 -49.70 -14.67 -9.28
CA ASP A 60 -49.46 -15.45 -8.06
C ASP A 60 -48.65 -14.67 -6.99
N CYS A 61 -48.83 -13.34 -6.97
CA CYS A 61 -48.23 -12.44 -5.98
C CYS A 61 -49.29 -11.91 -5.03
N ASN A 62 -48.91 -11.67 -3.78
CA ASN A 62 -49.73 -10.95 -2.82
C ASN A 62 -49.57 -9.46 -3.08
N ILE A 63 -50.65 -8.73 -3.35
CA ILE A 63 -50.60 -7.26 -3.46
C ILE A 63 -51.55 -6.68 -2.42
N VAL A 64 -50.99 -5.91 -1.48
CA VAL A 64 -51.71 -5.22 -0.42
C VAL A 64 -51.84 -3.75 -0.81
N LEU A 65 -53.08 -3.29 -0.97
CA LEU A 65 -53.39 -1.92 -1.29
C LEU A 65 -53.72 -1.14 -0.02
N ALA A 66 -52.84 -0.22 0.35
CA ALA A 66 -52.97 0.70 1.47
C ALA A 66 -53.33 2.10 0.95
N MET A 67 -54.48 2.24 0.32
CA MET A 67 -55.06 3.56 0.05
C MET A 67 -55.74 4.07 1.33
N GLY A 68 -55.39 5.28 1.75
CA GLY A 68 -56.08 5.94 2.86
C GLY A 68 -57.53 6.20 2.47
N ILE A 69 -58.46 5.63 3.23
CA ILE A 69 -59.81 6.19 3.31
C ILE A 69 -59.59 7.54 3.98
N ASN A 70 -59.70 8.64 3.22
CA ASN A 70 -59.72 9.96 3.83
C ASN A 70 -60.98 10.02 4.71
N GLU A 71 -60.85 9.83 6.02
CA GLU A 71 -61.95 9.87 6.99
C GLU A 71 -62.59 11.26 7.14
N THR A 72 -62.18 12.23 6.32
CA THR A 72 -62.75 13.56 6.23
C THR A 72 -63.04 13.90 4.79
N ASP A 73 -64.04 13.25 4.20
CA ASP A 73 -65.02 13.90 3.33
C ASP A 73 -66.11 12.89 2.96
N THR A 74 -67.37 13.26 3.24
CA THR A 74 -68.60 12.57 2.81
C THR A 74 -68.83 12.71 1.30
N ALA A 75 -67.78 12.58 0.50
CA ALA A 75 -67.84 12.46 -0.94
C ALA A 75 -67.30 11.07 -1.29
N GLU A 76 -68.08 10.33 -2.07
CA GLU A 76 -67.68 9.07 -2.69
C GLU A 76 -66.21 9.17 -3.09
N THR A 77 -65.34 8.34 -2.47
CA THR A 77 -63.95 8.25 -2.90
C THR A 77 -64.02 7.75 -4.34
N GLU A 78 -63.90 8.66 -5.30
CA GLU A 78 -63.87 8.30 -6.71
C GLU A 78 -62.68 7.36 -6.87
N GLU A 79 -62.97 6.05 -6.98
CA GLU A 79 -61.94 5.07 -7.28
C GLU A 79 -61.28 5.54 -8.56
N GLN A 80 -60.00 5.92 -8.47
CA GLN A 80 -59.27 6.42 -9.62
C GLN A 80 -59.33 5.37 -10.72
N LYS A 81 -59.85 5.79 -11.88
CA LYS A 81 -60.00 4.93 -13.04
C LYS A 81 -58.82 5.13 -13.98
N ILE A 82 -58.29 4.03 -14.50
CA ILE A 82 -57.19 4.05 -15.45
C ILE A 82 -57.50 3.10 -16.60
N THR A 83 -57.05 3.48 -17.79
CA THR A 83 -57.05 2.62 -18.97
C THR A 83 -55.63 2.13 -19.18
N ILE A 84 -55.44 0.81 -19.27
CA ILE A 84 -54.13 0.18 -19.40
C ILE A 84 -54.17 -0.97 -20.40
N HIS A 85 -53.17 -0.99 -21.27
CA HIS A 85 -52.96 -2.04 -22.26
C HIS A 85 -51.52 -2.54 -22.12
N ILE A 86 -51.37 -3.71 -21.52
CA ILE A 86 -50.07 -4.33 -21.25
C ILE A 86 -50.04 -5.70 -21.92
N LYS A 87 -48.98 -5.98 -22.66
CA LYS A 87 -48.75 -7.27 -23.32
C LYS A 87 -47.38 -7.81 -22.97
N GLU A 88 -47.36 -9.00 -22.38
CA GLU A 88 -46.14 -9.75 -22.05
C GLU A 88 -45.11 -8.97 -21.21
N VAL A 89 -45.58 -8.15 -20.26
CA VAL A 89 -44.71 -7.35 -19.39
C VAL A 89 -44.53 -8.05 -18.04
N PRO A 90 -43.31 -8.07 -17.46
CA PRO A 90 -43.09 -8.59 -16.11
C PRO A 90 -44.01 -7.93 -15.09
N VAL A 91 -44.53 -8.71 -14.11
CA VAL A 91 -45.50 -8.22 -13.12
C VAL A 91 -45.02 -6.97 -12.37
N GLU A 92 -43.75 -6.92 -11.96
CA GLU A 92 -43.18 -5.79 -11.24
C GLU A 92 -43.21 -4.51 -12.09
N GLN A 93 -42.83 -4.62 -13.36
CA GLN A 93 -42.83 -3.51 -14.28
C GLN A 93 -44.25 -3.04 -14.61
N ALA A 94 -45.19 -3.98 -14.77
CA ALA A 94 -46.60 -3.67 -14.96
C ALA A 94 -47.19 -2.94 -13.73
N LEU A 95 -46.86 -3.41 -12.52
CA LEU A 95 -47.32 -2.79 -11.28
C LEU A 95 -46.75 -1.39 -11.12
N ALA A 96 -45.46 -1.22 -11.41
CA ALA A 96 -44.80 0.08 -11.37
C ALA A 96 -45.47 1.11 -12.29
N LEU A 97 -45.90 0.71 -13.50
CA LEU A 97 -46.60 1.60 -14.43
C LEU A 97 -47.97 2.04 -13.91
N VAL A 98 -48.74 1.08 -13.37
CA VAL A 98 -50.06 1.34 -12.76
C VAL A 98 -49.91 2.30 -11.58
N VAL A 99 -49.11 1.93 -10.60
CA VAL A 99 -48.93 2.66 -9.33
C VAL A 99 -48.38 4.07 -9.58
N LYS A 100 -47.44 4.23 -10.51
CA LYS A 100 -46.87 5.54 -10.89
C LYS A 100 -47.87 6.46 -11.58
N SER A 101 -48.79 5.92 -12.41
CA SER A 101 -49.81 6.73 -13.10
C SER A 101 -50.78 7.41 -12.12
N VAL A 102 -50.93 6.82 -10.94
CA VAL A 102 -51.86 7.23 -9.88
C VAL A 102 -51.16 8.09 -8.81
N GLY A 103 -49.84 8.24 -8.88
CA GLY A 103 -49.05 8.97 -7.88
C GLY A 103 -48.77 8.17 -6.60
N LEU A 104 -49.07 6.87 -6.60
CA LEU A 104 -48.74 5.96 -5.52
C LEU A 104 -47.29 5.46 -5.66
N SER A 105 -46.78 4.84 -4.60
CA SER A 105 -45.52 4.10 -4.61
C SER A 105 -45.79 2.64 -4.25
N TYR A 106 -44.81 1.76 -4.45
CA TYR A 106 -44.87 0.39 -3.95
C TYR A 106 -43.55 -0.02 -3.30
N ARG A 107 -43.63 -0.96 -2.37
CA ARG A 107 -42.48 -1.61 -1.72
C ARG A 107 -42.68 -3.12 -1.76
N LEU A 108 -41.63 -3.82 -2.19
CA LEU A 108 -41.59 -5.28 -2.14
C LEU A 108 -41.20 -5.71 -0.72
N ILE A 109 -41.97 -6.64 -0.14
CA ILE A 109 -41.70 -7.27 1.15
C ILE A 109 -41.59 -8.78 0.92
N GLY A 110 -40.40 -9.34 1.15
CA GLY A 110 -40.09 -10.73 0.82
C GLY A 110 -40.14 -11.01 -0.69
N GLU A 111 -40.44 -12.25 -1.07
CA GLU A 111 -40.33 -12.70 -2.48
C GLU A 111 -41.60 -12.49 -3.32
N LYS A 112 -42.78 -12.38 -2.68
CA LYS A 112 -44.08 -12.39 -3.38
C LYS A 112 -45.05 -11.31 -2.94
N THR A 113 -44.69 -10.42 -2.01
CA THR A 113 -45.64 -9.46 -1.43
C THR A 113 -45.30 -8.03 -1.83
N PHE A 114 -46.23 -7.35 -2.48
CA PHE A 114 -46.13 -5.94 -2.83
C PHE A 114 -47.07 -5.14 -1.94
N ILE A 115 -46.56 -4.09 -1.30
CA ILE A 115 -47.38 -3.09 -0.61
C ILE A 115 -47.45 -1.85 -1.49
N VAL A 116 -48.66 -1.38 -1.79
CA VAL A 116 -48.94 -0.21 -2.63
C VAL A 116 -49.66 0.86 -1.81
N GLY A 117 -49.27 2.12 -1.94
CA GLY A 117 -49.78 3.20 -1.08
C GLY A 117 -49.03 4.52 -1.28
N ASP A 118 -49.31 5.52 -0.44
CA ASP A 118 -48.65 6.81 -0.51
C ASP A 118 -47.16 6.69 -0.18
N LYS A 119 -46.31 7.43 -0.92
CA LYS A 119 -44.86 7.41 -0.74
C LYS A 119 -44.44 7.61 0.73
N ALA A 120 -45.04 8.58 1.41
CA ALA A 120 -44.72 8.87 2.81
C ALA A 120 -45.09 7.73 3.77
N ARG A 121 -46.18 7.00 3.51
CA ARG A 121 -46.67 5.90 4.37
C ARG A 121 -45.94 4.58 4.12
N ILE A 122 -45.42 4.41 2.90
CA ILE A 122 -44.61 3.24 2.54
C ILE A 122 -43.19 3.36 3.11
N GLU A 123 -42.66 4.58 3.14
CA GLU A 123 -41.34 4.92 3.70
C GLU A 123 -41.35 4.96 5.24
N GLU A 124 -42.50 5.11 5.89
CA GLU A 124 -42.63 5.05 7.34
C GLU A 124 -42.51 3.60 7.83
N GLU A 125 -41.40 3.28 8.49
CA GLU A 125 -41.14 1.93 9.00
C GLU A 125 -41.94 1.65 10.28
N ILE A 126 -43.01 0.88 10.17
CA ILE A 126 -43.79 0.43 11.32
C ILE A 126 -43.01 -0.68 12.04
N GLY A 127 -42.82 -0.54 13.36
CA GLY A 127 -42.24 -1.59 14.19
C GLY A 127 -40.71 -1.52 14.37
N GLU A 128 -40.15 -0.31 14.27
CA GLU A 128 -38.76 -0.06 14.64
C GLU A 128 -38.46 -0.53 16.06
N ARG A 129 -37.34 -1.25 16.19
CA ARG A 129 -36.78 -1.65 17.47
C ARG A 129 -35.34 -1.20 17.51
N THR A 130 -34.85 -1.04 18.74
CA THR A 130 -33.45 -0.72 18.96
C THR A 130 -32.68 -2.02 19.19
N TYR A 131 -31.62 -2.21 18.43
CA TYR A 131 -30.69 -3.33 18.50
C TYR A 131 -29.29 -2.81 18.85
N ILE A 132 -28.51 -3.62 19.54
CA ILE A 132 -27.10 -3.35 19.82
C ILE A 132 -26.29 -4.37 19.04
N ILE A 133 -25.33 -3.90 18.24
CA ILE A 133 -24.41 -4.73 17.47
C ILE A 133 -22.99 -4.41 17.93
N ASN A 134 -22.27 -5.44 18.36
CA ASN A 134 -20.88 -5.32 18.78
C ASN A 134 -19.96 -5.62 17.59
N LEU A 135 -18.93 -4.80 17.41
CA LEU A 135 -17.93 -4.92 16.35
C LEU A 135 -16.61 -5.44 16.92
N ASN A 136 -15.90 -6.26 16.16
CA ASN A 136 -14.66 -6.89 16.61
C ASN A 136 -13.39 -6.23 16.06
N TYR A 137 -13.41 -5.78 14.80
CA TYR A 137 -12.21 -5.34 14.09
C TYR A 137 -12.29 -3.92 13.56
N VAL A 138 -13.45 -3.53 13.00
CA VAL A 138 -13.61 -2.22 12.36
C VAL A 138 -14.13 -1.20 13.36
N ASP A 139 -13.69 0.04 13.20
CA ASP A 139 -14.12 1.19 13.99
C ASP A 139 -15.58 1.57 13.71
N VAL A 140 -16.33 1.85 14.79
CA VAL A 140 -17.74 2.21 14.79
C VAL A 140 -18.02 3.38 13.85
N ASP A 141 -17.18 4.41 13.90
CA ASP A 141 -17.39 5.66 13.14
C ASP A 141 -17.36 5.41 11.62
N LYS A 142 -16.50 4.49 11.17
CA LYS A 142 -16.38 4.12 9.75
C LYS A 142 -17.60 3.34 9.28
N ILE A 143 -18.15 2.47 10.14
CA ILE A 143 -19.36 1.70 9.81
C ILE A 143 -20.59 2.60 9.80
N VAL A 144 -20.77 3.50 10.76
CA VAL A 144 -21.91 4.43 10.80
C VAL A 144 -21.93 5.32 9.54
N ALA A 145 -20.75 5.80 9.11
CA ALA A 145 -20.62 6.53 7.85
C ALA A 145 -21.02 5.68 6.62
N ALA A 146 -20.66 4.40 6.59
CA ALA A 146 -21.03 3.48 5.51
C ALA A 146 -22.53 3.14 5.49
N LEU A 147 -23.15 3.04 6.68
CA LEU A 147 -24.57 2.69 6.85
C LEU A 147 -25.53 3.86 6.62
N SER A 148 -25.03 5.09 6.48
CA SER A 148 -25.85 6.29 6.22
C SER A 148 -26.69 6.23 4.93
N ILE A 149 -26.40 5.27 4.04
CA ILE A 149 -27.12 5.03 2.78
C ILE A 149 -28.34 4.11 3.00
N MET A 150 -28.34 3.32 4.07
CA MET A 150 -29.39 2.33 4.37
C MET A 150 -30.52 2.95 5.22
N PRO A 151 -31.76 2.44 5.10
CA PRO A 151 -32.85 2.84 5.99
C PRO A 151 -32.57 2.38 7.43
N GLY A 152 -32.68 3.30 8.38
CA GLY A 152 -32.43 3.07 9.80
C GLY A 152 -31.52 4.13 10.42
N GLU A 153 -31.61 4.32 11.73
CA GLU A 153 -30.80 5.27 12.47
C GLU A 153 -29.72 4.50 13.24
N ALA A 154 -28.45 4.67 12.86
CA ALA A 154 -27.30 4.06 13.52
C ALA A 154 -26.54 5.12 14.33
N VAL A 155 -26.33 4.86 15.63
CA VAL A 155 -25.61 5.76 16.53
C VAL A 155 -24.48 4.99 17.22
N PRO A 156 -23.24 5.52 17.24
CA PRO A 156 -22.14 4.89 17.96
C PRO A 156 -22.36 4.96 19.48
N ILE A 157 -22.07 3.87 20.19
CA ILE A 157 -22.13 3.85 21.66
C ILE A 157 -20.79 4.32 22.23
N ALA A 158 -20.78 5.47 22.90
CA ALA A 158 -19.56 6.03 23.47
C ALA A 158 -18.87 5.05 24.44
N GLY A 159 -17.57 4.80 24.20
CA GLY A 159 -16.73 3.94 25.05
C GLY A 159 -16.84 2.44 24.79
N GLN A 160 -17.63 2.01 23.79
CA GLN A 160 -17.70 0.61 23.36
C GLN A 160 -17.56 0.53 21.83
N ASN A 161 -16.94 -0.53 21.31
CA ASN A 161 -16.94 -0.80 19.87
C ASN A 161 -18.29 -1.42 19.46
N ALA A 162 -19.38 -0.64 19.59
CA ALA A 162 -20.74 -1.09 19.36
C ALA A 162 -21.62 0.01 18.76
N ILE A 163 -22.57 -0.42 17.93
CA ILE A 163 -23.55 0.44 17.26
C ILE A 163 -24.92 0.18 17.87
N LEU A 164 -25.62 1.26 18.19
CA LEU A 164 -27.05 1.27 18.48
C LEU A 164 -27.80 1.47 17.16
N LEU A 165 -28.51 0.45 16.68
CA LEU A 165 -29.28 0.50 15.46
C LEU A 165 -30.77 0.56 15.77
N ARG A 166 -31.45 1.60 15.33
CA ARG A 166 -32.91 1.70 15.32
C ARG A 166 -33.41 1.41 13.90
N ALA A 167 -34.03 0.25 13.75
CA ALA A 167 -34.47 -0.25 12.45
C ALA A 167 -35.64 -1.24 12.64
N ASN A 168 -36.43 -1.46 11.58
CA ASN A 168 -37.40 -2.55 11.57
C ASN A 168 -36.68 -3.94 11.57
N PRO A 169 -37.36 -5.05 11.90
CA PRO A 169 -36.72 -6.38 11.94
C PRO A 169 -36.11 -6.87 10.61
N GLU A 170 -36.63 -6.44 9.47
CA GLU A 170 -36.14 -6.82 8.14
C GLU A 170 -34.87 -6.03 7.77
N THR A 171 -34.90 -4.71 7.96
CA THR A 171 -33.75 -3.82 7.72
C THR A 171 -32.62 -4.11 8.71
N PHE A 172 -32.94 -4.47 9.96
CA PHE A 172 -31.95 -4.99 10.90
C PHE A 172 -31.25 -6.23 10.36
N ALA A 173 -31.99 -7.21 9.79
CA ALA A 173 -31.39 -8.43 9.26
C ALA A 173 -30.49 -8.17 8.03
N GLU A 174 -30.85 -7.19 7.20
CA GLU A 174 -30.02 -6.76 6.07
C GLU A 174 -28.75 -6.05 6.55
N ILE A 175 -28.88 -5.08 7.47
CA ILE A 175 -27.77 -4.32 8.03
C ILE A 175 -26.84 -5.23 8.83
N SER A 176 -27.36 -6.15 9.64
CA SER A 176 -26.54 -7.09 10.43
C SER A 176 -25.70 -7.97 9.52
N LYS A 177 -26.29 -8.54 8.46
CA LYS A 177 -25.57 -9.31 7.45
C LYS A 177 -24.49 -8.47 6.77
N LYS A 178 -24.78 -7.20 6.49
CA LYS A 178 -23.80 -6.32 5.84
C LYS A 178 -22.64 -5.95 6.77
N ILE A 179 -22.93 -5.73 8.04
CA ILE A 179 -21.90 -5.48 9.06
C ILE A 179 -20.99 -6.70 9.20
N GLU A 180 -21.54 -7.92 9.22
CA GLU A 180 -20.73 -9.15 9.26
C GLU A 180 -19.79 -9.30 8.05
N GLU A 181 -20.20 -8.83 6.86
CA GLU A 181 -19.32 -8.82 5.67
C GLU A 181 -18.21 -7.76 5.76
N ILE A 182 -18.42 -6.67 6.51
CA ILE A 182 -17.49 -5.54 6.63
C ILE A 182 -16.52 -5.74 7.81
N ASP A 183 -17.00 -6.30 8.93
CA ASP A 183 -16.24 -6.52 10.16
C ASP A 183 -15.31 -7.74 10.04
N VAL A 184 -14.37 -7.66 9.10
CA VAL A 184 -13.33 -8.65 8.86
C VAL A 184 -11.98 -8.18 9.41
N PRO A 185 -11.10 -9.09 9.85
CA PRO A 185 -9.78 -8.72 10.36
C PRO A 185 -8.97 -8.00 9.27
N GLN A 186 -8.50 -6.80 9.61
CA GLN A 186 -7.68 -6.00 8.71
C GLN A 186 -6.23 -6.50 8.71
N LYS A 187 -5.61 -6.47 7.52
CA LYS A 187 -4.18 -6.80 7.37
C LYS A 187 -3.32 -5.66 7.92
N GLN A 188 -2.20 -6.02 8.54
CA GLN A 188 -1.14 -5.09 8.93
C GLN A 188 -0.05 -5.08 7.86
N ILE A 189 0.52 -3.91 7.61
CA ILE A 189 1.49 -3.70 6.55
C ILE A 189 2.66 -2.93 7.15
N GLU A 190 3.84 -3.56 7.14
CA GLU A 190 5.10 -2.91 7.47
C GLU A 190 5.64 -2.23 6.21
N ILE A 191 6.08 -0.99 6.37
CA ILE A 191 6.73 -0.23 5.33
C ILE A 191 8.15 0.10 5.80
N ARG A 192 9.13 -0.42 5.07
CA ARG A 192 10.54 -0.08 5.25
C ARG A 192 10.96 0.96 4.21
N ALA A 193 11.48 2.11 4.66
CA ALA A 193 12.02 3.15 3.81
C ALA A 193 13.51 3.33 4.08
N ARG A 194 14.32 3.30 3.01
CA ARG A 194 15.77 3.49 3.06
C ARG A 194 16.16 4.72 2.28
N LEU A 195 16.93 5.59 2.91
CA LEU A 195 17.53 6.75 2.28
C LEU A 195 19.04 6.52 2.15
N ILE A 196 19.52 6.50 0.92
CA ILE A 196 20.92 6.20 0.60
C ILE A 196 21.52 7.44 -0.06
N GLU A 197 22.61 7.97 0.50
CA GLU A 197 23.38 9.07 -0.10
C GLU A 197 24.71 8.51 -0.60
N ILE A 198 25.03 8.75 -1.86
CA ILE A 198 26.28 8.30 -2.48
C ILE A 198 27.12 9.55 -2.76
N SER A 199 28.32 9.60 -2.19
CA SER A 199 29.29 10.66 -2.46
C SER A 199 30.27 10.22 -3.55
N VAL A 200 30.10 10.74 -4.75
CA VAL A 200 30.90 10.33 -5.93
C VAL A 200 32.36 10.81 -5.83
N SER A 201 32.66 11.78 -4.97
CA SER A 201 34.03 12.31 -4.77
C SER A 201 35.02 11.26 -4.22
N GLU A 202 34.54 10.21 -3.55
CA GLU A 202 35.36 9.07 -3.12
C GLU A 202 35.37 7.94 -4.16
N ALA A 203 34.31 7.78 -4.96
CA ALA A 203 34.23 6.78 -6.03
C ALA A 203 35.10 7.11 -7.26
N GLU A 204 35.22 8.40 -7.63
CA GLU A 204 36.07 8.85 -8.74
C GLU A 204 37.57 8.74 -8.43
N LYS A 205 37.98 8.78 -7.15
CA LYS A 205 39.37 8.48 -6.75
C LYS A 205 39.82 7.07 -7.14
N TYR A 206 38.86 6.18 -7.40
CA TYR A 206 39.08 4.79 -7.84
C TYR A 206 38.71 4.55 -9.33
N GLY A 207 38.36 5.59 -10.10
CA GLY A 207 38.27 5.51 -11.57
C GLY A 207 36.99 4.90 -12.17
N ILE A 208 35.86 4.91 -11.44
CA ILE A 208 34.62 4.23 -11.85
C ILE A 208 33.67 5.19 -12.62
N ASP A 209 33.40 4.90 -13.90
CA ASP A 209 32.50 5.67 -14.78
C ASP A 209 31.13 4.96 -14.94
N TRP A 210 30.13 5.47 -14.22
CA TRP A 210 28.78 4.91 -14.12
C TRP A 210 28.02 4.80 -15.44
N SER A 211 28.32 5.68 -16.40
CA SER A 211 27.66 5.68 -17.71
C SER A 211 28.01 4.45 -18.56
N LYS A 212 29.17 3.82 -18.28
CA LYS A 212 29.66 2.63 -18.96
C LYS A 212 29.26 1.34 -18.24
N LEU A 213 29.17 1.36 -16.91
CA LEU A 213 28.85 0.20 -16.08
C LEU A 213 27.44 -0.38 -16.29
N ASN A 214 26.46 0.44 -16.65
CA ASN A 214 25.11 -0.04 -16.96
C ASN A 214 25.03 -0.87 -18.27
N THR A 215 26.15 -0.98 -19.03
CA THR A 215 26.24 -1.78 -20.26
C THR A 215 27.20 -2.98 -20.18
N LEU A 216 27.91 -3.14 -19.06
CA LEU A 216 28.94 -4.17 -18.89
C LEU A 216 28.44 -5.30 -17.99
N THR A 217 28.05 -6.42 -18.60
CA THR A 217 27.67 -7.67 -17.91
C THR A 217 28.88 -8.55 -17.56
N THR A 218 30.10 -8.11 -17.87
CA THR A 218 31.32 -8.90 -17.71
C THR A 218 32.49 -7.98 -17.37
N ILE A 219 33.23 -8.29 -16.29
CA ILE A 219 34.45 -7.58 -15.90
C ILE A 219 35.65 -8.55 -15.88
N PHE A 220 36.85 -8.00 -16.09
CA PHE A 220 38.13 -8.70 -15.97
C PHE A 220 38.71 -8.43 -14.57
N ALA A 221 39.08 -9.48 -13.85
CA ALA A 221 39.68 -9.42 -12.50
C ALA A 221 40.95 -10.27 -12.43
N GLU A 222 41.90 -9.96 -11.55
CA GLU A 222 43.17 -10.70 -11.39
C GLU A 222 42.90 -12.17 -10.97
N ASP A 223 43.74 -13.10 -11.44
CA ASP A 223 43.59 -14.55 -11.15
C ASP A 223 43.78 -14.88 -9.66
N PRO A 224 42.97 -15.80 -9.08
CA PRO A 224 43.16 -16.23 -7.70
C PRO A 224 44.44 -17.07 -7.55
N VAL A 225 45.08 -16.98 -6.39
CA VAL A 225 46.26 -17.78 -6.05
C VAL A 225 46.01 -18.74 -4.90
N SER A 226 46.78 -19.83 -4.88
CA SER A 226 46.81 -20.72 -3.72
C SER A 226 47.35 -20.00 -2.48
N ALA A 227 47.09 -20.54 -1.29
CA ALA A 227 47.60 -20.00 -0.02
C ALA A 227 49.14 -19.88 0.04
N ALA A 228 49.87 -20.51 -0.89
CA ALA A 228 51.32 -20.41 -1.05
C ALA A 228 51.78 -19.31 -2.02
N GLY A 229 50.88 -18.50 -2.58
CA GLY A 229 51.20 -17.37 -3.46
C GLY A 229 51.62 -17.76 -4.88
N ALA A 230 51.52 -19.04 -5.27
CA ALA A 230 51.80 -19.50 -6.62
C ALA A 230 50.55 -19.38 -7.51
N GLY A 231 50.71 -18.77 -8.70
CA GLY A 231 49.68 -18.69 -9.73
C GLY A 231 49.43 -20.06 -10.36
N LEU A 232 48.16 -20.47 -10.46
CA LEU A 232 47.78 -21.77 -10.99
C LEU A 232 47.61 -21.71 -12.51
N PRO A 233 48.17 -22.66 -13.29
CA PRO A 233 47.95 -22.69 -14.73
C PRO A 233 46.48 -23.01 -15.05
N TYR A 234 45.99 -22.44 -16.16
CA TYR A 234 44.62 -22.66 -16.63
C TYR A 234 44.35 -24.17 -16.83
N GLY A 235 43.44 -24.74 -16.04
CA GLY A 235 43.09 -26.17 -16.08
C GLY A 235 43.84 -27.08 -15.09
N TYR A 236 44.51 -26.53 -14.08
CA TYR A 236 45.17 -27.31 -13.01
C TYR A 236 44.15 -28.03 -12.11
N ASN A 237 44.24 -29.35 -12.02
CA ASN A 237 43.45 -30.21 -11.13
C ASN A 237 44.39 -30.97 -10.19
N ASP A 238 44.26 -30.73 -8.88
CA ASP A 238 44.98 -31.49 -7.85
C ASP A 238 44.33 -32.86 -7.64
N GLU A 239 45.14 -33.92 -7.61
CA GLU A 239 44.72 -35.31 -7.37
C GLU A 239 44.15 -35.55 -5.95
N THR A 240 44.35 -34.61 -5.01
CA THR A 240 43.83 -34.68 -3.64
C THR A 240 42.42 -34.09 -3.47
N GLY A 241 41.85 -33.46 -4.50
CA GLY A 241 40.51 -32.88 -4.45
C GLY A 241 40.36 -31.61 -3.58
N ALA A 242 41.45 -31.11 -3.02
CA ALA A 242 41.49 -29.82 -2.32
C ALA A 242 41.80 -28.71 -3.34
N ILE A 243 40.86 -28.42 -4.24
CA ILE A 243 40.97 -27.25 -5.11
C ILE A 243 40.56 -26.02 -4.30
N PRO A 244 41.32 -24.90 -4.32
CA PRO A 244 40.87 -23.60 -3.86
C PRO A 244 40.00 -22.92 -4.94
N HIS A 245 39.17 -23.71 -5.64
CA HIS A 245 37.94 -23.14 -6.14
C HIS A 245 37.08 -23.13 -4.90
N GLY A 246 36.72 -21.93 -4.43
CA GLY A 246 35.68 -21.82 -3.43
C GLY A 246 34.60 -22.81 -3.83
N ASP A 247 34.29 -23.72 -2.92
CA ASP A 247 33.08 -24.51 -3.03
C ASP A 247 31.96 -23.55 -3.43
N LEU A 248 31.03 -23.97 -4.31
CA LEU A 248 29.97 -23.10 -4.78
C LEU A 248 29.18 -22.62 -3.55
N SER A 249 29.56 -21.47 -3.01
CA SER A 249 28.93 -20.91 -1.84
C SER A 249 27.47 -20.65 -2.24
N PRO A 250 26.51 -20.97 -1.37
CA PRO A 250 25.12 -20.62 -1.60
C PRO A 250 25.02 -19.15 -2.02
N PHE A 251 24.13 -18.87 -2.96
CA PHE A 251 23.88 -17.52 -3.46
C PHE A 251 23.69 -16.53 -2.31
N GLY A 252 24.58 -15.53 -2.18
CA GLY A 252 24.48 -14.47 -1.18
C GLY A 252 25.54 -14.49 -0.07
N GLU A 253 26.40 -15.51 0.01
CA GLU A 253 27.52 -15.55 0.96
C GLU A 253 28.85 -15.23 0.28
N LEU A 254 29.60 -14.24 0.81
CA LEU A 254 30.93 -13.88 0.34
C LEU A 254 31.99 -14.70 1.08
N PRO A 255 33.07 -15.18 0.42
CA PRO A 255 34.18 -15.82 1.09
C PRO A 255 34.84 -14.87 2.10
N GLU A 256 35.17 -15.37 3.30
CA GLU A 256 35.86 -14.58 4.32
C GLU A 256 37.26 -14.12 3.86
N ASP A 257 37.94 -14.95 3.04
CA ASP A 257 39.25 -14.66 2.47
C ASP A 257 39.28 -14.85 0.95
N GLN A 258 39.82 -13.86 0.23
CA GLN A 258 40.15 -13.97 -1.19
C GLN A 258 41.64 -13.63 -1.41
N TYR A 259 42.43 -14.62 -1.81
CA TYR A 259 43.86 -14.46 -2.11
C TYR A 259 44.03 -14.03 -3.58
N PHE A 260 44.36 -12.75 -3.82
CA PHE A 260 44.63 -12.19 -5.15
C PHE A 260 46.13 -11.82 -5.30
N GLN A 261 46.67 -11.93 -6.52
CA GLN A 261 48.01 -11.45 -6.86
C GLN A 261 47.95 -10.02 -7.38
N LYS A 262 48.40 -9.06 -6.57
CA LYS A 262 48.55 -7.66 -6.99
C LYS A 262 49.61 -7.57 -8.10
N MET A 263 49.30 -6.87 -9.19
CA MET A 263 50.23 -6.64 -10.30
C MET A 263 51.54 -5.98 -9.82
N ASP A 264 52.65 -6.71 -9.89
CA ASP A 264 53.96 -6.26 -9.39
C ASP A 264 54.92 -5.84 -10.53
N ASP A 265 54.80 -6.43 -11.72
CA ASP A 265 55.59 -6.07 -12.92
C ASP A 265 54.85 -6.35 -14.25
N LEU A 266 55.41 -5.89 -15.38
CA LEU A 266 54.85 -5.98 -16.73
C LEU A 266 54.68 -7.44 -17.24
N GLU A 267 55.32 -8.41 -16.59
CA GLU A 267 55.16 -9.84 -16.87
C GLU A 267 53.80 -10.40 -16.39
N ASP A 268 53.13 -9.73 -15.44
CA ASP A 268 51.81 -10.13 -14.91
C ASP A 268 50.63 -9.57 -15.72
N ALA A 269 50.90 -8.80 -16.79
CA ALA A 269 49.90 -8.08 -17.58
C ALA A 269 48.86 -8.95 -18.32
N PHE A 270 48.94 -10.28 -18.23
CA PHE A 270 48.04 -11.22 -18.91
C PHE A 270 47.31 -12.19 -17.98
N LYS A 271 47.34 -12.01 -16.66
CA LYS A 271 46.70 -12.90 -15.66
C LYS A 271 45.33 -12.38 -15.20
N PHE A 272 44.34 -12.39 -16.09
CA PHE A 272 42.98 -11.94 -15.81
C PHE A 272 41.93 -13.06 -16.00
N SER A 273 41.05 -13.24 -15.02
CA SER A 273 39.83 -14.07 -15.10
C SER A 273 38.58 -13.23 -15.34
N ARG A 274 37.51 -13.89 -15.83
CA ARG A 274 36.23 -13.28 -16.18
C ARG A 274 35.20 -13.51 -15.06
N GLN A 275 34.64 -12.44 -14.49
CA GLN A 275 33.57 -12.52 -13.48
C GLN A 275 32.26 -11.87 -13.96
N MET A 276 31.11 -12.36 -13.48
CA MET A 276 29.77 -11.82 -13.73
C MET A 276 29.19 -11.17 -12.46
N TYR A 277 28.32 -10.16 -12.63
CA TYR A 277 27.61 -9.34 -11.60
C TYR A 277 28.32 -8.08 -11.06
N ALA A 278 28.82 -7.22 -11.96
CA ALA A 278 29.48 -5.97 -11.61
C ALA A 278 28.63 -4.97 -10.81
N PHE A 279 27.31 -4.93 -10.98
CA PHE A 279 26.47 -3.90 -10.36
C PHE A 279 26.33 -4.09 -8.84
N ASP A 280 25.90 -5.27 -8.39
CA ASP A 280 25.69 -5.55 -6.97
C ASP A 280 27.02 -5.58 -6.19
N VAL A 281 28.08 -6.12 -6.81
CA VAL A 281 29.44 -6.10 -6.23
C VAL A 281 29.98 -4.68 -6.09
N THR A 282 29.71 -3.79 -7.06
CA THR A 282 30.18 -2.39 -6.99
C THR A 282 29.44 -1.64 -5.89
N ILE A 283 28.13 -1.83 -5.72
CA ILE A 283 27.37 -1.18 -4.65
C ILE A 283 27.84 -1.68 -3.27
N ASP A 284 27.98 -2.98 -3.08
CA ASP A 284 28.47 -3.55 -1.81
C ASP A 284 29.93 -3.20 -1.52
N TRP A 285 30.78 -3.08 -2.55
CA TRP A 285 32.17 -2.64 -2.43
C TRP A 285 32.26 -1.13 -2.11
N LEU A 286 31.42 -0.29 -2.71
CA LEU A 286 31.35 1.14 -2.39
C LEU A 286 30.83 1.38 -0.97
N LEU A 287 29.86 0.57 -0.51
CA LEU A 287 29.39 0.57 0.88
C LEU A 287 30.49 0.09 1.85
N LYS A 288 31.28 -0.93 1.49
CA LYS A 288 32.44 -1.41 2.29
C LYS A 288 33.59 -0.40 2.35
N ASN A 289 33.83 0.37 1.28
CA ASN A 289 34.93 1.33 1.16
C ASN A 289 34.52 2.78 1.44
N ASN A 290 33.39 2.99 2.14
CA ASN A 290 32.91 4.29 2.62
C ASN A 290 32.45 5.29 1.54
N ALA A 291 32.43 4.90 0.26
CA ALA A 291 32.05 5.76 -0.87
C ALA A 291 30.52 5.93 -1.04
N ALA A 292 29.72 5.10 -0.37
CA ALA A 292 28.28 5.23 -0.24
C ALA A 292 27.89 5.21 1.25
N GLN A 293 27.00 6.11 1.65
CA GLN A 293 26.55 6.28 3.02
C GLN A 293 25.04 6.01 3.14
N LEU A 294 24.67 4.95 3.85
CA LEU A 294 23.28 4.79 4.30
C LEU A 294 22.97 5.92 5.30
N LEU A 295 21.95 6.72 4.99
CA LEU A 295 21.49 7.78 5.88
C LEU A 295 20.55 7.19 6.91
N THR A 296 19.56 6.42 6.46
CA THR A 296 18.47 5.94 7.32
C THR A 296 17.85 4.65 6.83
N ASP A 297 17.40 3.82 7.79
CA ASP A 297 16.54 2.65 7.59
C ASP A 297 15.38 2.76 8.59
N THR A 298 14.24 3.27 8.12
CA THR A 298 13.05 3.47 8.96
C THR A 298 11.98 2.45 8.63
N ARG A 299 11.33 1.93 9.67
CA ARG A 299 10.24 0.96 9.56
C ARG A 299 9.02 1.49 10.31
N VAL A 300 7.85 1.33 9.71
CA VAL A 300 6.58 1.70 10.31
C VAL A 300 5.51 0.69 9.90
N THR A 301 4.71 0.25 10.85
CA THR A 301 3.60 -0.68 10.61
C THR A 301 2.28 0.07 10.69
N ALA A 302 1.42 -0.13 9.70
CA ALA A 302 0.09 0.47 9.64
C ALA A 302 -0.97 -0.58 9.29
N LEU A 303 -2.21 -0.33 9.71
CA LEU A 303 -3.35 -1.11 9.25
C LEU A 303 -3.68 -0.76 7.79
N ASN A 304 -4.24 -1.71 7.05
CA ASN A 304 -4.68 -1.51 5.68
C ASN A 304 -5.67 -0.33 5.56
N GLY A 305 -5.28 0.73 4.87
CA GLY A 305 -6.07 1.94 4.68
C GLY A 305 -5.89 3.01 5.76
N GLU A 306 -5.12 2.74 6.81
CA GLU A 306 -4.83 3.69 7.88
C GLU A 306 -3.51 4.42 7.67
N GLU A 307 -3.44 5.64 8.16
CA GLU A 307 -2.22 6.43 8.13
C GLU A 307 -1.36 6.15 9.36
N ALA A 308 -0.05 6.03 9.16
CA ALA A 308 0.93 5.96 10.23
C ALA A 308 2.04 6.97 9.97
N GLU A 309 2.54 7.57 11.04
CA GLU A 309 3.63 8.54 11.00
C GLU A 309 4.67 8.18 12.06
N ILE A 310 5.95 8.22 11.65
CA ILE A 310 7.09 8.11 12.55
C ILE A 310 7.97 9.34 12.38
N HIS A 311 8.30 9.99 13.49
CA HIS A 311 9.24 11.11 13.54
C HIS A 311 10.35 10.79 14.55
N ILE A 312 11.61 10.86 14.08
CA ILE A 312 12.81 10.62 14.85
C ILE A 312 13.70 11.84 14.64
N GLY A 313 13.80 12.71 15.64
CA GLY A 313 14.44 14.00 15.45
C GLY A 313 14.55 14.84 16.71
N GLU A 314 15.01 16.06 16.51
CA GLU A 314 15.16 17.09 17.53
C GLU A 314 14.24 18.27 17.22
N ILE A 315 13.76 18.94 18.26
CA ILE A 315 13.02 20.19 18.13
C ILE A 315 13.97 21.31 18.51
N VAL A 316 14.30 22.16 17.54
CA VAL A 316 15.23 23.28 17.73
C VAL A 316 14.40 24.55 17.97
N PRO A 317 14.36 25.08 19.21
CA PRO A 317 13.68 26.32 19.48
C PRO A 317 14.53 27.51 19.02
N PHE A 318 13.89 28.51 18.44
CA PHE A 318 14.52 29.78 18.10
C PHE A 318 13.59 30.94 18.40
N VAL A 319 14.17 32.11 18.60
CA VAL A 319 13.44 33.30 19.03
C VAL A 319 13.19 34.20 17.83
N VAL A 320 11.93 34.60 17.65
CA VAL A 320 11.50 35.55 16.62
C VAL A 320 10.90 36.78 17.30
N GLU A 321 11.29 37.96 16.85
CA GLU A 321 10.71 39.22 17.29
C GLU A 321 9.56 39.57 16.33
N ASP A 322 8.34 39.70 16.86
CA ASP A 322 7.18 40.12 16.08
C ASP A 322 7.25 41.63 15.76
N ASN A 323 6.43 42.13 14.82
CA ASN A 323 6.37 43.54 14.43
C ASN A 323 6.09 44.49 15.62
N ASP A 324 5.46 43.98 16.69
CA ASP A 324 5.19 44.69 17.94
C ASP A 324 6.32 44.58 18.99
N LYS A 325 7.51 44.09 18.60
CA LYS A 325 8.67 43.84 19.47
C LYS A 325 8.41 42.86 20.61
N GLN A 326 7.43 41.98 20.42
CA GLN A 326 7.18 40.87 21.33
C GLN A 326 8.07 39.69 20.95
N ILE A 327 8.70 39.08 21.95
CA ILE A 327 9.57 37.93 21.80
C ILE A 327 8.69 36.68 21.75
N GLN A 328 8.67 35.97 20.63
CA GLN A 328 8.01 34.68 20.46
C GLN A 328 9.06 33.57 20.30
N VAL A 329 8.78 32.39 20.85
CA VAL A 329 9.63 31.20 20.68
C VAL A 329 8.98 30.31 19.63
N GLU A 330 9.62 30.21 18.46
CA GLU A 330 9.27 29.27 17.41
C GLU A 330 10.07 27.97 17.56
N ARG A 331 9.58 26.90 16.96
CA ARG A 331 10.16 25.55 17.08
C ARG A 331 10.24 24.93 15.70
N GLU A 332 11.46 24.57 15.29
CA GLU A 332 11.71 23.84 14.05
C GLU A 332 11.96 22.37 14.36
N GLU A 333 11.16 21.47 13.79
CA GLU A 333 11.37 20.02 13.90
C GLU A 333 12.36 19.55 12.83
N VAL A 334 13.50 19.02 13.24
CA VAL A 334 14.51 18.47 12.34
C VAL A 334 14.73 16.99 12.61
N GLY A 335 14.95 16.20 11.57
CA GLY A 335 15.24 14.78 11.69
C GLY A 335 14.60 13.98 10.58
N ILE A 336 14.22 12.75 10.89
CA ILE A 336 13.63 11.80 9.95
C ILE A 336 12.13 11.77 10.21
N LYS A 337 11.33 12.01 9.19
CA LYS A 337 9.86 11.90 9.25
C LYS A 337 9.41 11.00 8.11
N LEU A 338 8.68 9.93 8.44
CA LEU A 338 8.07 9.05 7.44
C LEU A 338 6.58 8.99 7.74
N LYS A 339 5.79 9.53 6.83
CA LYS A 339 4.33 9.44 6.84
C LYS A 339 3.88 8.51 5.73
N VAL A 340 3.02 7.57 6.06
CA VAL A 340 2.64 6.50 5.14
C VAL A 340 1.17 6.11 5.28
N LYS A 341 0.54 5.79 4.14
CA LYS A 341 -0.81 5.23 4.08
C LYS A 341 -0.83 4.07 3.08
N PRO A 342 -0.69 2.82 3.55
CA PRO A 342 -0.68 1.64 2.69
C PRO A 342 -2.09 1.09 2.44
N SER A 343 -2.28 0.44 1.29
CA SER A 343 -3.52 -0.23 0.89
C SER A 343 -3.22 -1.51 0.11
N VAL A 344 -3.84 -2.63 0.49
CA VAL A 344 -3.69 -3.92 -0.21
C VAL A 344 -4.76 -4.04 -1.29
N ASN A 345 -4.31 -4.22 -2.54
CA ASN A 345 -5.18 -4.47 -3.69
C ASN A 345 -5.67 -5.93 -3.71
N LYS A 346 -6.71 -6.21 -4.51
CA LYS A 346 -7.24 -7.57 -4.70
C LYS A 346 -6.19 -8.58 -5.20
N ASP A 347 -5.22 -8.10 -5.97
CA ASP A 347 -4.14 -8.93 -6.54
C ASP A 347 -2.98 -9.17 -5.55
N GLY A 348 -3.08 -8.70 -4.31
CA GLY A 348 -2.03 -8.83 -3.29
C GLY A 348 -0.90 -7.80 -3.40
N GLN A 349 -0.93 -6.91 -4.39
CA GLN A 349 -0.02 -5.77 -4.48
C GLN A 349 -0.37 -4.70 -3.44
N ILE A 350 0.64 -3.98 -2.96
CA ILE A 350 0.51 -2.96 -1.93
C ILE A 350 0.68 -1.59 -2.59
N THR A 351 -0.37 -0.78 -2.54
CA THR A 351 -0.36 0.61 -2.96
C THR A 351 -0.09 1.49 -1.75
N THR A 352 0.96 2.29 -1.78
CA THR A 352 1.37 3.10 -0.64
C THR A 352 1.53 4.55 -1.04
N LYS A 353 0.80 5.45 -0.37
CA LYS A 353 1.12 6.89 -0.38
C LYS A 353 2.18 7.15 0.69
N LEU A 354 3.27 7.77 0.29
CA LEU A 354 4.45 7.97 1.14
C LEU A 354 4.99 9.39 1.07
N GLU A 355 5.41 9.88 2.23
CA GLU A 355 6.00 11.19 2.41
C GLU A 355 7.24 11.09 3.33
N PRO A 356 8.35 10.46 2.89
CA PRO A 356 9.60 10.49 3.63
C PRO A 356 10.29 11.84 3.51
N GLU A 357 10.80 12.29 4.64
CA GLU A 357 11.49 13.55 4.82
C GLU A 357 12.71 13.34 5.73
N VAL A 358 13.84 13.92 5.34
CA VAL A 358 15.04 14.01 6.17
C VAL A 358 15.49 15.45 6.20
N SER A 359 15.55 16.01 7.40
CA SER A 359 15.97 17.36 7.69
C SER A 359 17.11 17.38 8.71
N SER A 360 18.01 18.35 8.55
CA SER A 360 19.14 18.56 9.45
C SER A 360 19.47 20.06 9.55
N VAL A 361 19.89 20.53 10.72
CA VAL A 361 20.43 21.89 10.88
C VAL A 361 21.83 21.95 10.26
N ILE A 362 22.08 22.93 9.39
CA ILE A 362 23.39 23.13 8.76
C ILE A 362 24.18 24.26 9.41
N GLU A 363 23.52 25.34 9.82
CA GLU A 363 24.15 26.49 10.47
C GLU A 363 23.10 27.30 11.24
N LEU A 364 23.54 28.16 12.16
CA LEU A 364 22.68 29.16 12.79
C LEU A 364 22.92 30.53 12.13
N VAL A 365 21.93 31.03 11.39
CA VAL A 365 21.96 32.39 10.82
C VAL A 365 21.92 33.40 11.96
N GLY A 366 22.93 34.28 12.00
CA GLY A 366 23.06 35.29 13.06
C GLY A 366 23.28 34.71 14.46
N GLY A 367 23.59 33.42 14.59
CA GLY A 367 23.82 32.73 15.87
C GLY A 367 22.56 32.24 16.60
N TYR A 368 21.36 32.51 16.08
CA TYR A 368 20.10 32.19 16.80
C TYR A 368 19.01 31.55 15.94
N VAL A 369 19.06 31.67 14.59
CA VAL A 369 18.03 31.12 13.70
C VAL A 369 18.57 29.90 12.96
N PRO A 370 17.99 28.69 13.11
CA PRO A 370 18.49 27.51 12.44
C PRO A 370 18.22 27.57 10.94
N ARG A 371 19.28 27.38 10.14
CA ARG A 371 19.16 27.08 8.73
C ARG A 371 19.09 25.57 8.58
N THR A 372 18.00 25.07 8.02
CA THR A 372 17.77 23.64 7.82
C THR A 372 18.00 23.23 6.37
N LYS A 373 18.51 22.01 6.18
CA LYS A 373 18.57 21.33 4.88
C LYS A 373 17.52 20.24 4.89
N VAL A 374 16.51 20.35 4.02
CA VAL A 374 15.37 19.42 3.96
C VAL A 374 15.42 18.63 2.65
N ARG A 375 15.22 17.32 2.74
CA ARG A 375 15.05 16.40 1.62
C ARG A 375 13.69 15.73 1.79
N LYS A 376 12.76 15.95 0.87
CA LYS A 376 11.38 15.44 0.96
C LYS A 376 10.92 14.91 -0.38
N ILE A 377 10.18 13.82 -0.37
CA ILE A 377 9.48 13.30 -1.54
C ILE A 377 8.04 12.97 -1.15
N THR A 378 7.11 13.22 -2.07
CA THR A 378 5.72 12.78 -1.93
C THR A 378 5.40 11.94 -3.14
N SER A 379 5.06 10.67 -2.94
CA SER A 379 4.78 9.75 -4.04
C SER A 379 3.70 8.75 -3.67
N THR A 380 3.10 8.13 -4.68
CA THR A 380 2.19 7.01 -4.52
C THR A 380 2.68 5.90 -5.43
N VAL A 381 3.07 4.78 -4.84
CA VAL A 381 3.67 3.65 -5.57
C VAL A 381 2.89 2.38 -5.32
N THR A 382 2.85 1.49 -6.30
CA THR A 382 2.30 0.14 -6.16
C THR A 382 3.41 -0.87 -6.32
N VAL A 383 3.57 -1.75 -5.33
CA VAL A 383 4.70 -2.68 -5.25
C VAL A 383 4.17 -4.04 -4.81
N PRO A 384 4.68 -5.16 -5.38
CA PRO A 384 4.38 -6.48 -4.84
C PRO A 384 4.88 -6.63 -3.40
N ASP A 385 4.23 -7.51 -2.64
CA ASP A 385 4.61 -7.84 -1.26
C ASP A 385 6.08 -8.29 -1.17
N GLY A 386 6.81 -7.72 -0.21
CA GLY A 386 8.23 -8.00 0.06
C GLY A 386 9.21 -7.55 -1.03
N LYS A 387 8.77 -6.82 -2.07
CA LYS A 387 9.65 -6.32 -3.14
C LYS A 387 10.04 -4.88 -2.90
N ARG A 388 11.27 -4.55 -3.32
CA ARG A 388 11.80 -3.18 -3.28
C ARG A 388 11.47 -2.39 -4.54
N ILE A 389 11.23 -1.10 -4.38
CA ILE A 389 11.14 -0.14 -5.48
C ILE A 389 11.94 1.11 -5.14
N ILE A 390 12.56 1.73 -6.14
CA ILE A 390 13.16 3.06 -6.03
C ILE A 390 12.09 4.08 -6.38
N VAL A 391 11.75 4.96 -5.43
CA VAL A 391 10.65 5.93 -5.58
C VAL A 391 11.14 7.28 -6.09
N GLY A 392 12.41 7.58 -5.89
CA GLY A 392 13.02 8.77 -6.46
C GLY A 392 14.51 8.85 -6.17
N GLY A 393 15.18 9.71 -6.92
CA GLY A 393 16.55 10.10 -6.63
C GLY A 393 16.88 11.50 -7.14
N LEU A 394 17.82 12.15 -6.47
CA LEU A 394 18.31 13.48 -6.83
C LEU A 394 19.82 13.40 -7.06
N LEU A 395 20.22 13.71 -8.28
CA LEU A 395 21.63 13.88 -8.66
C LEU A 395 22.01 15.34 -8.42
N ASN A 396 22.93 15.61 -7.50
CA ASN A 396 23.48 16.95 -7.30
C ASN A 396 24.98 16.92 -7.61
N SER A 397 25.46 17.79 -8.50
CA SER A 397 26.88 17.89 -8.89
C SER A 397 27.36 19.32 -8.66
N ASN A 398 28.30 19.51 -7.74
CA ASN A 398 28.94 20.80 -7.49
C ASN A 398 30.43 20.73 -7.87
N ILE A 399 30.83 21.54 -8.85
CA ILE A 399 32.22 21.62 -9.34
C ILE A 399 32.83 22.92 -8.82
N VAL A 400 33.72 22.81 -7.83
CA VAL A 400 34.52 23.93 -7.33
C VAL A 400 35.88 23.89 -8.01
N THR A 401 36.19 24.89 -8.82
CA THR A 401 37.52 25.05 -9.42
C THR A 401 38.28 26.12 -8.67
N THR A 402 39.35 25.74 -7.97
CA THR A 402 40.27 26.66 -7.29
C THR A 402 41.53 26.81 -8.14
N ILE A 403 41.85 28.04 -8.56
CA ILE A 403 43.06 28.34 -9.33
C ILE A 403 43.98 29.19 -8.45
N ASN A 404 45.03 28.58 -7.92
CA ASN A 404 46.10 29.28 -7.21
C ASN A 404 47.15 29.68 -8.23
N LYS A 405 47.37 30.98 -8.46
CA LYS A 405 48.36 31.45 -9.45
C LYS A 405 49.38 32.41 -8.84
N VAL A 406 50.60 32.40 -9.36
CA VAL A 406 51.64 33.39 -9.03
C VAL A 406 51.25 34.73 -9.69
N PRO A 407 51.18 35.86 -8.93
CA PRO A 407 50.87 37.17 -9.50
C PRO A 407 51.79 37.52 -10.68
N PHE A 408 51.25 38.17 -11.71
CA PHE A 408 51.91 38.54 -12.99
C PHE A 408 52.32 37.36 -13.89
N LEU A 409 53.00 36.32 -13.36
CA LEU A 409 53.49 35.19 -14.18
C LEU A 409 52.38 34.21 -14.60
N GLY A 410 51.35 34.05 -13.77
CA GLY A 410 50.22 33.14 -14.06
C GLY A 410 49.31 33.59 -15.22
N ASP A 411 49.35 34.87 -15.59
CA ASP A 411 48.48 35.46 -16.63
C ASP A 411 49.16 35.61 -18.00
N LEU A 412 50.42 35.18 -18.14
CA LEU A 412 51.16 35.28 -19.39
C LEU A 412 50.61 34.33 -20.48
N PRO A 413 50.44 34.79 -21.73
CA PRO A 413 50.07 33.91 -22.83
C PRO A 413 51.16 32.86 -23.05
N PHE A 414 50.74 31.66 -23.47
CA PHE A 414 51.58 30.46 -23.71
C PHE A 414 52.21 29.81 -22.47
N ILE A 415 52.79 30.58 -21.54
CA ILE A 415 53.55 30.03 -20.38
C ILE A 415 52.84 30.15 -19.02
N GLY A 416 51.77 30.95 -18.90
CA GLY A 416 51.08 31.16 -17.62
C GLY A 416 50.53 29.89 -16.97
N LYS A 417 50.24 28.85 -17.78
CA LYS A 417 49.80 27.53 -17.28
C LYS A 417 50.83 26.82 -16.38
N LEU A 418 52.11 27.15 -16.50
CA LEU A 418 53.19 26.59 -15.67
C LEU A 418 53.31 27.27 -14.29
N PHE A 419 52.68 28.44 -14.13
CA PHE A 419 52.72 29.26 -12.91
C PHE A 419 51.36 29.36 -12.21
N GLN A 420 50.46 28.44 -12.53
CA GLN A 420 49.16 28.24 -11.87
C GLN A 420 49.01 26.79 -11.43
N HIS A 421 48.38 26.59 -10.28
CA HIS A 421 47.98 25.32 -9.71
C HIS A 421 46.45 25.28 -9.66
N LYS A 422 45.86 24.46 -10.53
CA LYS A 422 44.40 24.28 -10.64
C LYS A 422 43.99 23.04 -9.85
N VAL A 423 43.16 23.23 -8.84
CA VAL A 423 42.50 22.15 -8.09
C VAL A 423 41.04 22.13 -8.50
N ASN A 424 40.58 21.00 -9.03
CA ASN A 424 39.16 20.77 -9.29
C ASN A 424 38.63 19.88 -8.17
N THR A 425 37.65 20.37 -7.42
CA THR A 425 36.91 19.58 -6.44
C THR A 425 35.51 19.34 -6.99
N VAL A 426 35.22 18.10 -7.35
CA VAL A 426 33.90 17.67 -7.81
C VAL A 426 33.20 16.99 -6.64
N ASN A 427 32.10 17.57 -6.18
CA ASN A 427 31.25 17.03 -5.13
C ASN A 427 29.94 16.59 -5.80
N ASN A 428 29.82 15.31 -6.17
CA ASN A 428 28.52 14.76 -6.54
C ASN A 428 27.91 14.00 -5.37
N THR A 429 26.61 14.23 -5.17
CA THR A 429 25.81 13.65 -4.12
C THR A 429 24.54 13.12 -4.75
N ASP A 430 24.40 11.80 -4.75
CA ASP A 430 23.22 11.12 -5.26
C ASP A 430 22.38 10.64 -4.08
N LEU A 431 21.14 11.10 -4.01
CA LEU A 431 20.16 10.61 -3.03
C LEU A 431 19.28 9.57 -3.71
N ILE A 432 19.12 8.39 -3.11
CA ILE A 432 18.21 7.33 -3.57
C ILE A 432 17.25 6.99 -2.43
N ILE A 433 15.96 6.90 -2.76
CA ILE A 433 14.89 6.56 -1.83
C ILE A 433 14.30 5.21 -2.25
N GLU A 434 14.58 4.18 -1.45
CA GLU A 434 14.09 2.82 -1.64
C GLU A 434 12.97 2.51 -0.65
N ILE A 435 11.93 1.82 -1.10
CA ILE A 435 10.81 1.40 -0.26
C ILE A 435 10.49 -0.06 -0.48
N THR A 436 10.25 -0.77 0.62
CA THR A 436 9.87 -2.19 0.63
C THR A 436 8.64 -2.35 1.53
N PRO A 437 7.45 -2.58 0.96
CA PRO A 437 6.27 -2.92 1.75
C PRO A 437 6.19 -4.44 2.00
N HIS A 438 5.69 -4.83 3.16
CA HIS A 438 5.52 -6.22 3.57
C HIS A 438 4.23 -6.41 4.38
N VAL A 439 3.41 -7.41 4.07
CA VAL A 439 2.24 -7.78 4.86
C VAL A 439 2.67 -8.57 6.08
N VAL A 440 2.46 -8.01 7.27
CA VAL A 440 2.82 -8.65 8.54
C VAL A 440 1.81 -9.74 8.88
N THR A 441 2.31 -10.95 9.08
CA THR A 441 1.52 -12.06 9.65
C THR A 441 1.85 -12.27 11.12
N PHE A 442 0.97 -12.95 11.87
CA PHE A 442 1.16 -13.18 13.31
C PHE A 442 2.46 -13.95 13.64
N ASP A 443 3.00 -14.73 12.70
CA ASP A 443 4.25 -15.47 12.86
C ASP A 443 5.48 -14.56 12.71
N ASP A 444 5.36 -13.48 11.94
CA ASP A 444 6.44 -12.49 11.69
C ASP A 444 6.71 -11.60 12.91
N MET A 445 5.81 -11.57 13.91
CA MET A 445 5.98 -10.74 15.11
C MET A 445 7.06 -11.26 16.07
N ASN A 446 7.61 -12.46 15.83
CA ASN A 446 8.71 -13.05 16.60
C ASN A 446 10.07 -12.95 15.89
N VAL A 447 10.18 -12.19 14.80
CA VAL A 447 11.44 -12.03 14.07
C VAL A 447 12.38 -11.15 14.90
N GLU A 448 13.48 -11.74 15.37
CA GLU A 448 14.63 -11.02 15.91
C GLU A 448 15.14 -10.09 14.81
N TYR A 449 15.07 -8.78 15.07
CA TYR A 449 15.48 -7.79 14.09
C TYR A 449 16.99 -7.96 13.83
N ASP A 450 17.35 -8.39 12.63
CA ASP A 450 18.72 -8.31 12.14
C ASP A 450 19.04 -6.82 11.94
N ILE A 451 19.59 -6.22 12.99
CA ILE A 451 20.09 -4.84 12.96
C ILE A 451 21.37 -4.91 12.13
N ASP A 452 21.39 -4.24 10.99
CA ASP A 452 22.58 -4.18 10.15
C ASP A 452 23.77 -3.68 10.99
N GLU A 453 24.74 -4.55 11.27
CA GLU A 453 25.94 -4.27 12.11
C GLU A 453 26.69 -3.00 11.68
N ARG A 454 26.49 -2.55 10.43
CA ARG A 454 27.06 -1.29 9.92
C ARG A 454 26.50 -0.05 10.63
N LEU A 455 25.23 -0.08 11.07
CA LEU A 455 24.63 0.98 11.88
C LEU A 455 25.27 1.04 13.27
N GLU A 456 25.56 -0.13 13.86
CA GLU A 456 26.22 -0.21 15.17
C GLU A 456 27.65 0.32 15.13
N ARG A 457 28.44 -0.04 14.10
CA ARG A 457 29.80 0.50 13.93
C ARG A 457 29.84 2.03 13.86
N LYS A 458 28.80 2.66 13.32
CA LYS A 458 28.65 4.12 13.29
C LYS A 458 28.32 4.70 14.65
N LEU A 459 27.41 4.07 15.41
CA LEU A 459 27.09 4.47 16.78
C LEU A 459 28.32 4.39 17.69
N ILE A 460 29.13 3.33 17.55
CA ILE A 460 30.37 3.15 18.30
C ILE A 460 31.37 4.25 17.93
N LYS A 461 31.63 4.49 16.64
CA LYS A 461 32.54 5.58 16.22
C LYS A 461 32.06 6.96 16.66
N PHE A 462 30.75 7.24 16.63
CA PHE A 462 30.20 8.51 17.09
C PHE A 462 30.40 8.68 18.59
N LYS A 463 30.13 7.64 19.38
CA LYS A 463 30.38 7.63 20.83
C LYS A 463 31.86 7.82 21.15
N ASP A 464 32.75 7.11 20.46
CA ASP A 464 34.20 7.23 20.66
C ASP A 464 34.73 8.62 20.27
N SER A 465 34.13 9.28 19.27
CA SER A 465 34.50 10.65 18.87
C SER A 465 34.01 11.75 19.82
N VAL A 466 33.00 11.45 20.64
CA VAL A 466 32.50 12.37 21.68
C VAL A 466 33.27 12.17 22.99
N GLU A 467 33.75 10.96 23.27
CA GLU A 467 34.56 10.65 24.46
C GLU A 467 36.05 11.04 24.32
N SER A 468 36.54 11.39 23.12
CA SER A 468 37.95 11.71 22.89
C SER A 468 38.36 13.19 23.06
N ASP A 469 37.42 14.07 23.41
CA ASP A 469 37.64 15.52 23.54
C ASP A 469 37.56 16.06 25.00
N GLU A 470 37.69 15.20 26.02
CA GLU A 470 37.88 15.61 27.43
C GLU A 470 39.33 15.43 27.95
#